data_AF-A0A8X6WFF1-F1
#
_entry.id   AF-A0A8X6WFF1-F1
#
_cell.length_a   1.000
_cell.length_b   1.000
_cell.length_c   1.000
_cell.angle_alpha   90.00
_cell.angle_beta   90.00
_cell.angle_gamma   90.00
#
_symmetry.space_group_name_H-M   'P 1'
#
loop_
_entity.id
_entity.type
_entity.pdbx_description
1 polymer ?
#
loop_
_entity_poly.entity_id
_entity_poly.type
_entity_poly.pdbx_seq_one_letter_code
_entity_poly.pdbx_strand_id
1 'polypeptide(L)'
;MSFTRRPGSGRLRQTSHREDRHIVRNARIQQTASPAAIQAQIAPSLGTPVSSRTIRRHLAEEHLGSRRPLRVLPLTPTHRRLRLEWCRARGNWTAMEWNQVVFNDESRFNLSSGDNRVRVWRPGGERLNPVFA
;
A
#
# COMPACT_ATOMS: atom_id res chain seq x y z
N MET A 1 -49.07 -7.90 -6.80
CA MET A 1 -48.60 -6.51 -6.99
C MET A 1 -47.23 -6.36 -6.33
N SER A 2 -46.17 -6.07 -7.09
CA SER A 2 -44.83 -5.87 -6.51
C SER A 2 -44.61 -4.39 -6.22
N PHE A 3 -44.38 -4.04 -4.96
CA PHE A 3 -44.04 -2.67 -4.59
C PHE A 3 -42.54 -2.44 -4.77
N THR A 4 -42.15 -1.60 -5.74
CA THR A 4 -40.78 -1.11 -5.89
C THR A 4 -40.58 0.16 -5.05
N ARG A 5 -39.63 0.10 -4.11
CA ARG A 5 -39.31 1.23 -3.22
C ARG A 5 -38.67 2.36 -4.04
N ARG A 6 -39.21 3.58 -3.94
CA ARG A 6 -38.59 4.77 -4.55
C ARG A 6 -37.20 5.00 -3.96
N PRO A 7 -36.20 5.44 -4.75
CA PRO A 7 -34.90 5.81 -4.23
C PRO A 7 -35.06 6.88 -3.14
N GLY A 8 -34.63 6.58 -1.92
CA GLY A 8 -34.61 7.55 -0.83
C GLY A 8 -33.33 8.39 -0.88
N SER A 9 -33.37 9.62 -0.38
CA SER A 9 -32.22 10.54 -0.34
C SER A 9 -31.11 10.14 0.65
N GLY A 10 -31.35 9.14 1.50
CA GLY A 10 -30.40 8.69 2.51
C GLY A 10 -30.09 9.77 3.56
N ARG A 11 -29.18 9.45 4.48
CA ARG A 11 -28.68 10.42 5.46
C ARG A 11 -27.65 11.34 4.79
N LEU A 12 -27.81 12.65 4.97
CA LEU A 12 -26.84 13.64 4.51
C LEU A 12 -25.46 13.39 5.14
N ARG A 13 -24.39 13.70 4.39
CA ARG A 13 -23.02 13.63 4.89
C ARG A 13 -22.81 14.72 5.94
N GLN A 14 -22.07 14.38 6.99
CA GLN A 14 -21.65 15.34 8.01
C GLN A 14 -20.48 16.21 7.53
N THR A 15 -19.67 15.68 6.60
CA THR A 15 -18.54 16.39 6.00
C THR A 15 -18.94 17.07 4.70
N SER A 16 -18.33 18.22 4.45
CA SER A 16 -18.42 18.94 3.18
C SER A 16 -17.40 18.41 2.17
N HIS A 17 -17.61 18.72 0.89
CA HIS A 17 -16.70 18.32 -0.18
C HIS A 17 -15.27 18.91 -0.01
N ARG A 18 -15.12 20.06 0.67
CA ARG A 18 -13.80 20.62 0.99
C ARG A 18 -13.06 19.78 2.02
N GLU A 19 -13.78 19.28 3.01
CA GLU A 19 -13.25 18.43 4.08
C GLU A 19 -12.88 17.05 3.56
N ASP A 20 -13.73 16.45 2.72
CA ASP A 20 -13.45 15.17 2.05
C ASP A 20 -12.15 15.25 1.23
N ARG A 21 -11.97 16.33 0.44
CA ARG A 21 -10.72 16.57 -0.30
C ARG A 21 -9.51 16.77 0.60
N HIS A 22 -9.69 17.39 1.78
CA HIS A 22 -8.61 17.58 2.73
C HIS A 22 -8.14 16.25 3.35
N ILE A 23 -9.09 15.37 3.72
CA ILE A 23 -8.81 14.01 4.19
C ILE A 23 -7.98 13.24 3.16
N VAL A 24 -8.42 13.26 1.90
CA VAL A 24 -7.81 12.50 0.81
C VAL A 24 -6.43 13.05 0.49
N ARG A 25 -6.27 14.38 0.47
CA ARG A 25 -4.96 15.02 0.27
C ARG A 25 -3.99 14.63 1.37
N ASN A 26 -4.42 14.62 2.63
CA ASN A 26 -3.58 14.24 3.75
C ASN A 26 -3.04 12.81 3.58
N ALA A 27 -3.91 11.85 3.23
CA ALA A 27 -3.50 10.47 2.97
C ALA A 27 -2.57 10.32 1.75
N ARG A 28 -2.69 11.18 0.73
CA ARG A 28 -1.78 11.14 -0.44
C ARG A 28 -0.40 11.70 -0.13
N ILE A 29 -0.32 12.71 0.74
CA ILE A 29 0.95 13.32 1.20
C ILE A 29 1.62 12.41 2.25
N GLN A 30 0.86 11.93 3.22
CA GLN A 30 1.33 11.07 4.31
C GLN A 30 0.71 9.68 4.19
N GLN A 31 1.22 8.90 3.24
CA GLN A 31 0.65 7.61 2.85
C GLN A 31 0.67 6.58 3.98
N THR A 32 1.55 6.72 4.97
CA THR A 32 1.67 5.84 6.14
C THR A 32 0.80 6.26 7.33
N ALA A 33 0.15 7.44 7.27
CA ALA A 33 -0.60 7.96 8.40
C ALA A 33 -1.79 7.06 8.74
N SER A 34 -1.94 6.73 10.02
CA SER A 34 -3.12 5.99 10.50
C SER A 34 -4.38 6.87 10.37
N PRO A 35 -5.59 6.29 10.30
CA PRO A 35 -6.82 7.08 10.32
C PRO A 35 -6.93 8.02 11.53
N ALA A 36 -6.39 7.61 12.68
CA ALA A 36 -6.36 8.45 13.88
C ALA A 36 -5.35 9.60 13.74
N ALA A 37 -4.20 9.37 13.10
CA ALA A 37 -3.25 10.43 12.80
C ALA A 37 -3.83 11.43 11.79
N ILE A 38 -4.49 10.94 10.73
CA ILE A 38 -5.20 11.79 9.76
C ILE A 38 -6.26 12.61 10.49
N GLN A 39 -7.08 11.99 11.35
CA GLN A 39 -8.07 12.68 12.18
C GLN A 39 -7.45 13.80 13.02
N ALA A 40 -6.37 13.53 13.74
CA ALA A 40 -5.72 14.51 14.60
C ALA A 40 -5.18 15.71 13.79
N GLN A 41 -4.66 15.48 12.59
CA GLN A 41 -4.13 16.54 11.73
C GLN A 41 -5.20 17.43 11.13
N ILE A 42 -6.36 16.86 10.80
CA ILE A 42 -7.46 17.60 10.18
C ILE A 42 -8.43 18.21 11.20
N ALA A 43 -8.47 17.70 12.43
CA ALA A 43 -9.39 18.16 13.48
C ALA A 43 -9.39 19.69 13.70
N PRO A 44 -8.25 20.40 13.73
CA PRO A 44 -8.25 21.86 13.88
C PRO A 44 -8.91 22.61 12.72
N SER A 45 -8.99 21.97 11.54
CA SER A 45 -9.56 22.55 10.32
C SER A 45 -11.02 22.15 10.10
N LEU A 46 -11.53 21.18 10.86
CA LEU A 46 -12.87 20.64 10.74
C LEU A 46 -13.79 21.25 11.80
N GLY A 47 -14.95 21.73 11.38
CA GLY A 47 -15.99 22.19 12.31
C GLY A 47 -16.72 21.05 13.02
N THR A 48 -16.46 19.78 12.64
CA THR A 48 -17.13 18.60 13.21
C THR A 48 -16.16 17.45 13.49
N PRO A 49 -16.40 16.67 14.56
CA PRO A 49 -15.58 15.51 14.87
C PRO A 49 -15.82 14.40 13.85
N VAL A 50 -14.77 14.01 13.12
CA VAL A 50 -14.82 12.94 12.12
C VAL A 50 -14.18 11.68 12.69
N SER A 51 -14.92 10.57 12.66
CA SER A 51 -14.39 9.28 13.13
C SER A 51 -13.37 8.66 12.18
N SER A 52 -12.47 7.84 12.70
CA SER A 52 -11.58 6.99 11.89
C SER A 52 -12.32 6.12 10.87
N ARG A 53 -13.55 5.68 11.17
CA ARG A 53 -14.38 4.91 10.22
C ARG A 53 -14.82 5.77 9.03
N THR A 54 -15.21 7.01 9.30
CA THR A 54 -15.57 8.00 8.27
C THR A 54 -14.37 8.28 7.37
N ILE A 55 -13.19 8.50 7.94
CA ILE A 55 -11.94 8.69 7.17
C ILE A 55 -11.69 7.52 6.23
N ARG A 56 -11.72 6.28 6.72
CA ARG A 56 -11.52 5.09 5.86
C ARG A 56 -12.54 5.02 4.73
N ARG A 57 -13.79 5.41 4.97
CA ARG A 57 -14.84 5.44 3.94
C ARG A 57 -14.51 6.45 2.84
N HIS A 58 -14.15 7.68 3.21
CA HIS A 58 -13.75 8.71 2.23
C HIS A 58 -12.53 8.30 1.42
N LEU A 59 -11.54 7.66 2.06
CA LEU A 59 -10.38 7.11 1.35
C LEU A 59 -10.79 6.01 0.37
N ALA A 60 -11.70 5.12 0.75
CA ALA A 60 -12.20 4.06 -0.12
C ALA A 60 -13.03 4.58 -1.30
N GLU A 61 -13.82 5.64 -1.10
CA GLU A 61 -14.55 6.35 -2.17
C GLU A 61 -13.59 6.90 -3.24
N GLU A 62 -12.38 7.30 -2.84
CA GLU A 62 -11.30 7.76 -3.72
C GLU A 62 -10.32 6.62 -4.10
N HIS A 63 -10.75 5.37 -3.97
CA HIS A 63 -9.99 4.15 -4.31
C HIS A 63 -8.67 3.95 -3.54
N LEU A 64 -8.46 4.67 -2.44
CA LEU A 64 -7.30 4.51 -1.57
C LEU A 64 -7.55 3.41 -0.54
N GLY A 65 -6.87 2.28 -0.72
CA GLY A 65 -6.90 1.16 0.22
C GLY A 65 -5.68 1.14 1.13
N SER A 66 -5.87 0.70 2.38
CA SER A 66 -4.75 0.35 3.26
C SER A 66 -4.13 -0.97 2.78
N ARG A 67 -2.90 -0.90 2.24
CA ARG A 67 -2.22 -2.04 1.61
C ARG A 67 -0.81 -2.18 2.17
N ARG A 68 -0.25 -3.39 2.08
CA ARG A 68 1.16 -3.63 2.41
C ARG A 68 2.04 -3.19 1.23
N PRO A 69 3.06 -2.34 1.45
CA PRO A 69 4.00 -1.94 0.42
C PRO A 69 4.79 -3.17 -0.08
N LEU A 70 5.32 -3.08 -1.30
CA LEU A 70 6.17 -4.14 -1.83
C LEU A 70 7.63 -3.88 -1.41
N ARG A 71 8.18 -4.75 -0.57
CA ARG A 71 9.61 -4.70 -0.24
C ARG A 71 10.41 -5.31 -1.38
N VAL A 72 11.11 -4.48 -2.14
CA VAL A 72 12.10 -4.92 -3.13
C VAL A 72 13.44 -4.35 -2.73
N LEU A 73 14.50 -5.17 -2.80
CA LEU A 73 15.86 -4.65 -2.69
C LEU A 73 16.13 -3.77 -3.91
N PRO A 74 16.44 -2.47 -3.75
CA PRO A 74 16.69 -1.60 -4.89
C PRO A 74 17.93 -2.10 -5.65
N LEU A 75 17.73 -2.52 -6.89
CA LEU A 75 18.82 -2.92 -7.77
C LEU A 75 19.35 -1.67 -8.49
N THR A 76 20.64 -1.37 -8.28
CA THR A 76 21.37 -0.38 -9.06
C THR A 76 21.41 -0.80 -10.53
N PRO A 77 21.64 0.12 -11.48
CA PRO A 77 21.82 -0.24 -12.90
C PRO A 77 22.89 -1.32 -13.09
N THR A 78 24.00 -1.24 -12.36
CA THR A 78 25.07 -2.24 -12.36
C THR A 78 24.60 -3.60 -11.88
N HIS A 79 23.86 -3.67 -10.76
CA HIS A 79 23.29 -4.94 -10.29
C HIS A 79 22.36 -5.58 -11.33
N ARG A 80 21.53 -4.78 -12.01
CA ARG A 80 20.62 -5.30 -13.05
C ARG A 80 21.39 -5.90 -14.21
N ARG A 81 22.44 -5.21 -14.69
CA ARG A 81 23.31 -5.68 -15.77
C ARG A 81 24.00 -7.00 -15.40
N LEU A 82 24.70 -7.03 -14.25
CA LEU A 82 25.45 -8.21 -13.82
C LEU A 82 24.53 -9.41 -13.57
N ARG A 83 23.35 -9.21 -12.98
CA ARG A 83 22.37 -10.30 -12.81
C ARG A 83 21.87 -10.84 -14.15
N LEU A 84 21.58 -9.97 -15.11
CA LEU A 84 21.14 -10.38 -16.44
C LEU A 84 22.24 -11.14 -17.19
N GLU A 85 23.48 -10.66 -17.14
CA GLU A 85 24.64 -11.36 -17.71
C GLU A 85 24.83 -12.74 -17.06
N TRP A 86 24.74 -12.81 -15.73
CA TRP A 86 24.85 -14.07 -14.99
C TRP A 86 23.78 -15.08 -15.41
N CYS A 87 22.52 -14.64 -15.54
CA CYS A 87 21.40 -15.48 -15.98
C CYS A 87 21.58 -15.93 -17.44
N ARG A 88 21.99 -15.03 -18.35
CA ARG A 88 22.22 -15.38 -19.76
C ARG A 88 23.35 -16.40 -19.92
N ALA A 89 24.45 -16.21 -19.20
CA ALA A 89 25.61 -17.11 -19.24
C ALA A 89 25.28 -18.54 -18.77
N ARG A 90 24.23 -18.71 -17.96
CA ARG A 90 23.83 -20.00 -17.35
C ARG A 90 22.43 -20.45 -17.76
N GLY A 91 21.80 -19.76 -18.72
CA GLY A 91 20.42 -20.02 -19.12
C GLY A 91 20.23 -21.40 -19.76
N ASN A 92 21.29 -21.93 -20.38
CA ASN A 92 21.30 -23.23 -21.06
C ASN A 92 22.06 -24.31 -20.27
N TRP A 93 22.40 -24.05 -18.99
CA TRP A 93 23.08 -25.04 -18.17
C TRP A 93 22.21 -26.28 -17.98
N THR A 94 22.84 -27.43 -18.15
CA THR A 94 22.28 -28.75 -17.95
C THR A 94 22.18 -29.08 -16.46
N ALA A 95 21.36 -30.08 -16.11
CA ALA A 95 21.26 -30.56 -14.74
C ALA A 95 22.62 -31.03 -14.17
N MET A 96 23.49 -31.58 -15.02
CA MET A 96 24.80 -32.06 -14.61
C MET A 96 25.75 -30.90 -14.21
N GLU A 97 25.65 -29.77 -14.91
CA GLU A 97 26.40 -28.55 -14.57
C GLU A 97 25.88 -27.91 -13.27
N TRP A 98 24.55 -27.88 -13.06
CA TRP A 98 23.97 -27.42 -11.80
C TRP A 98 24.38 -28.30 -10.61
N ASN A 99 24.53 -29.61 -10.80
CA ASN A 99 24.96 -30.55 -9.76
C ASN A 99 26.39 -30.29 -9.26
N GLN A 100 27.20 -29.52 -9.98
CA GLN A 100 28.55 -29.13 -9.53
C GLN A 100 28.55 -27.88 -8.64
N VAL A 101 27.40 -27.22 -8.46
CA VAL A 101 27.29 -25.98 -7.67
C VAL A 101 26.82 -26.28 -6.25
N VAL A 102 27.63 -25.87 -5.27
CA VAL A 102 27.24 -25.85 -3.86
C VAL A 102 26.86 -24.42 -3.49
N PHE A 103 25.60 -24.22 -3.10
CA PHE A 103 25.12 -22.94 -2.59
C PHE A 103 25.34 -22.85 -1.08
N ASN A 104 25.77 -21.68 -0.60
CA ASN A 104 25.87 -21.37 0.82
C ASN A 104 25.26 -19.99 1.08
N ASP A 105 24.52 -19.85 2.18
CA ASP A 105 23.95 -18.60 2.66
C ASP A 105 23.65 -18.72 4.17
N GLU A 106 23.53 -17.60 4.86
CA GLU A 106 23.17 -17.55 6.26
C GLU A 106 21.71 -17.13 6.42
N SER A 107 20.98 -17.81 7.32
CA SER A 107 19.60 -17.45 7.66
C SER A 107 19.41 -17.22 9.14
N ARG A 108 18.58 -16.22 9.47
CA ARG A 108 18.21 -15.88 10.85
C ARG A 108 16.92 -16.60 11.24
N PHE A 109 16.94 -17.30 12.37
CA PHE A 109 15.77 -17.91 12.99
C PHE A 109 15.38 -17.12 14.24
N ASN A 110 14.17 -16.57 14.27
CA ASN A 110 13.69 -15.73 15.37
C ASN A 110 12.45 -16.38 16.03
N LEU A 111 12.35 -16.33 17.36
CA LEU A 111 11.22 -16.86 18.14
C LEU A 111 9.91 -16.08 17.93
N SER A 112 10.02 -14.80 17.58
CA SER A 112 8.89 -13.95 17.20
C SER A 112 9.30 -13.09 16.02
N SER A 113 8.41 -12.95 15.02
CA SER A 113 8.64 -12.11 13.86
C SER A 113 7.57 -11.02 13.76
N GLY A 114 7.96 -9.78 14.07
CA GLY A 114 7.21 -8.60 13.66
C GLY A 114 7.65 -8.23 12.26
N ASP A 115 6.75 -8.23 11.27
CA ASP A 115 7.12 -7.83 9.91
C ASP A 115 7.45 -6.32 9.79
N ASN A 116 7.14 -5.54 10.84
CA ASN A 116 7.25 -4.07 10.94
C ASN A 116 6.72 -3.36 9.68
N ARG A 117 5.82 -3.99 8.92
CA ARG A 117 5.33 -3.45 7.66
C ARG A 117 4.27 -2.42 7.95
N VAL A 118 4.70 -1.16 7.88
CA VAL A 118 3.79 -0.03 7.87
C VAL A 118 2.88 -0.16 6.64
N ARG A 119 1.56 -0.09 6.87
CA ARG A 119 0.58 -0.08 5.79
C ARG A 119 0.53 1.31 5.17
N VAL A 120 0.34 1.35 3.85
CA VAL A 120 0.24 2.58 3.08
C VAL A 120 -1.15 2.72 2.46
N TRP A 121 -1.67 3.94 2.38
CA TRP A 121 -2.83 4.30 1.59
C TRP A 121 -2.43 4.42 0.14
N ARG A 122 -2.86 3.47 -0.70
CA ARG A 122 -2.55 3.49 -2.13
C ARG A 122 -3.69 2.97 -3.01
N PRO A 123 -3.79 3.43 -4.27
CA PRO A 123 -4.71 2.88 -5.25
C PRO A 123 -4.52 1.39 -5.51
N GLY A 124 -5.53 0.76 -6.12
CA GLY A 124 -5.36 -0.57 -6.71
C GLY A 124 -4.39 -0.52 -7.90
N GLY A 125 -3.68 -1.62 -8.19
CA GLY A 125 -2.74 -1.69 -9.32
C GLY A 125 -1.36 -1.07 -9.07
N GLU A 126 -1.20 -0.18 -8.10
CA GLU A 126 0.07 0.52 -7.83
C GLU A 126 1.02 -0.27 -6.93
N ARG A 127 1.01 -1.61 -7.01
CA ARG A 127 1.86 -2.46 -6.17
C ARG A 127 3.36 -2.24 -6.43
N LEU A 128 3.73 -1.98 -7.69
CA LEU A 128 5.10 -1.82 -8.15
C LEU A 128 5.59 -0.36 -8.15
N ASN A 129 4.71 0.59 -7.79
CA ASN A 129 5.06 2.00 -7.80
C ASN A 129 6.03 2.29 -6.64
N PRO A 130 7.26 2.79 -6.92
CA PRO A 130 8.29 3.00 -5.90
C PRO A 130 7.92 4.09 -4.88
N VAL A 131 6.95 4.94 -5.18
CA VAL A 131 6.44 5.95 -4.22
C VAL A 131 5.84 5.27 -2.97
N PHE A 132 5.32 4.05 -3.11
CA PHE A 132 4.69 3.27 -2.03
C PHE A 132 5.53 2.08 -1.59
N ALA A 133 6.83 2.06 -1.87
CA ALA A 133 7.74 0.97 -1.52
C ALA A 133 8.27 1.09 -0.08
#